data_AF-A0A7V9HYC2-F1
#
_entry.id   AF-A0A7V9HYC2-F1
#
_cell.length_a   1.000
_cell.length_b   1.000
_cell.length_c   1.000
_cell.angle_alpha   90.00
_cell.angle_beta   90.00
_cell.angle_gamma   90.00
#
_symmetry.space_group_name_H-M   'P 1'
#
loop_
_entity.id
_entity.type
_entity.pdbx_description
1 polymer ?
#
loop_
_entity_poly.entity_id
_entity_poly.type
_entity_poly.pdbx_seq_one_letter_code
_entity_poly.pdbx_strand_id
1 'polypeptide(L)'
;MSLLAGYATLHPLARSGSAVSDAAGTVHAAASAVVESVERSFALFGPKAAAISQIWSLVDECAEVGWDGQEAEPISEVAAALAADFIRALPKHVPLPELAPEPDGSISLDWIRSRHRLFSLSVGASSRLAYAWLDGTDRGHAVARFDGETVPPGIIEGIKRVMSYGNAAVGPL
;
A
#
# COMPACT_ATOMS: atom_id res chain seq x y z
N MET A 1 66.82 45.23 19.76
CA MET A 1 65.96 44.12 19.32
C MET A 1 64.60 44.74 18.98
N SER A 2 64.21 44.64 17.71
CA SER A 2 62.94 45.01 17.02
C SER A 2 61.64 44.87 17.85
N LEU A 3 60.47 45.45 17.58
CA LEU A 3 59.80 46.34 16.58
C LEU A 3 58.46 46.75 17.26
N LEU A 4 58.08 48.03 17.31
CA LEU A 4 56.90 48.63 16.64
C LEU A 4 55.65 47.75 16.40
N ALA A 5 54.50 48.16 16.95
CA ALA A 5 53.17 48.25 16.29
C ALA A 5 52.17 48.80 17.32
N GLY A 6 51.33 49.80 17.09
CA GLY A 6 50.69 50.22 15.85
C GLY A 6 49.20 49.87 15.91
N TYR A 7 48.33 50.89 15.95
CA TYR A 7 46.87 50.85 16.09
C TYR A 7 46.14 49.99 15.04
N ALA A 8 45.00 49.38 15.42
CA ALA A 8 43.65 49.64 14.88
C ALA A 8 42.67 48.48 15.13
N THR A 9 41.43 48.86 15.42
CA THR A 9 40.23 48.04 15.70
C THR A 9 39.77 47.20 14.51
N LEU A 10 39.39 45.93 14.73
CA LEU A 10 38.37 45.24 13.92
C LEU A 10 37.62 44.17 14.75
N HIS A 11 36.30 44.25 14.62
CA HIS A 11 35.21 43.31 14.95
C HIS A 11 35.56 41.87 15.41
N PRO A 12 34.89 41.35 16.46
CA PRO A 12 34.69 39.92 16.59
C PRO A 12 33.74 39.42 15.50
N LEU A 13 34.27 38.56 14.63
CA LEU A 13 33.51 37.74 13.70
C LEU A 13 32.64 36.74 14.47
N ALA A 14 31.33 36.95 14.33
CA ALA A 14 30.31 35.95 13.98
C ALA A 14 30.05 34.69 14.84
N ARG A 15 28.75 34.58 15.20
CA ARG A 15 27.89 33.37 15.36
C ARG A 15 28.12 32.48 16.60
N SER A 16 27.12 32.14 17.41
CA SER A 16 25.67 32.36 17.36
C SER A 16 25.14 32.39 18.80
N GLY A 17 24.64 33.55 19.21
CA GLY A 17 23.72 33.65 20.34
C GLY A 17 22.30 33.36 19.85
N SER A 18 21.59 32.54 20.64
CA SER A 18 20.14 32.50 20.82
C SER A 18 19.31 33.45 19.93
N ALA A 19 18.52 32.85 19.03
CA ALA A 19 17.29 33.44 18.53
C ALA A 19 16.25 32.31 18.41
N VAL A 20 15.76 31.86 19.56
CA VAL A 20 14.46 31.21 19.66
C VAL A 20 13.42 32.32 19.45
N SER A 21 12.96 32.49 18.22
CA SER A 21 11.66 33.11 17.83
C SER A 21 11.64 33.37 16.33
N ASP A 22 10.88 32.58 15.57
CA ASP A 22 9.80 33.10 14.69
C ASP A 22 9.08 31.98 13.87
N ALA A 23 9.54 30.73 13.90
CA ALA A 23 8.93 29.66 13.07
C ALA A 23 8.05 28.66 13.84
N ALA A 24 7.67 28.93 15.08
CA ALA A 24 6.81 28.05 15.88
C ALA A 24 5.33 28.50 15.95
N GLY A 25 4.96 29.55 15.22
CA GLY A 25 3.65 30.21 15.31
C GLY A 25 2.68 29.99 14.15
N THR A 26 2.95 29.07 13.21
CA THR A 26 2.17 28.96 11.96
C THR A 26 1.67 27.56 11.61
N VAL A 27 1.72 26.59 12.52
CA VAL A 27 1.20 25.23 12.24
C VAL A 27 -0.21 25.00 12.80
N HIS A 28 -0.69 25.82 13.74
CA HIS A 28 -1.93 25.50 14.45
C HIS A 28 -3.22 25.83 13.67
N ALA A 29 -3.21 26.79 12.74
CA ALA A 29 -4.40 27.14 11.97
C ALA A 29 -4.63 26.24 10.74
N ALA A 30 -3.58 25.60 10.21
CA ALA A 30 -3.70 24.56 9.19
C ALA A 30 -4.03 23.18 9.80
N ALA A 31 -3.72 22.98 11.10
CA ALA A 31 -3.94 21.72 11.79
C ALA A 31 -5.42 21.34 11.88
N SER A 32 -6.36 22.26 12.08
CA SER A 32 -7.78 21.88 12.21
C SER A 32 -8.43 21.46 10.88
N ALA A 33 -8.05 22.07 9.75
CA ALA A 33 -8.53 21.63 8.43
C ALA A 33 -7.81 20.35 7.96
N VAL A 34 -6.54 20.18 8.32
CA VAL A 34 -5.80 18.93 8.09
C VAL A 34 -6.35 17.81 8.96
N VAL A 35 -6.71 18.04 10.23
CA VAL A 35 -7.29 17.02 11.10
C VAL A 35 -8.66 16.57 10.59
N GLU A 36 -9.53 17.47 10.14
CA GLU A 36 -10.84 17.08 9.61
C GLU A 36 -10.74 16.34 8.24
N SER A 37 -9.75 16.71 7.41
CA SER A 37 -9.41 16.01 6.16
C SER A 37 -8.70 14.68 6.41
N VAL A 38 -7.82 14.61 7.41
CA VAL A 38 -7.08 13.41 7.83
C VAL A 38 -8.01 12.45 8.54
N GLU A 39 -9.03 12.89 9.28
CA GLU A 39 -10.01 12.01 9.92
C GLU A 39 -10.98 11.39 8.90
N ARG A 40 -11.48 12.15 7.91
CA ARG A 40 -12.23 11.57 6.78
C ARG A 40 -11.36 10.67 5.90
N SER A 41 -10.09 11.02 5.76
CA SER A 41 -9.12 10.19 5.08
C SER A 41 -8.87 8.91 5.89
N PHE A 42 -8.56 8.96 7.18
CA PHE A 42 -8.31 7.78 8.02
C PHE A 42 -9.52 6.86 8.17
N ALA A 43 -10.75 7.36 8.16
CA ALA A 43 -11.93 6.50 8.18
C ALA A 43 -12.06 5.63 6.91
N LEU A 44 -11.53 6.12 5.78
CA LEU A 44 -11.57 5.44 4.49
C LEU A 44 -10.26 4.71 4.14
N PHE A 45 -9.14 5.33 4.48
CA PHE A 45 -7.78 4.85 4.32
C PHE A 45 -7.36 3.98 5.48
N GLY A 46 -8.06 3.89 6.61
CA GLY A 46 -7.64 3.06 7.75
C GLY A 46 -7.48 1.59 7.34
N PRO A 47 -8.54 0.94 6.81
CA PRO A 47 -8.44 -0.43 6.31
C PRO A 47 -7.44 -0.58 5.16
N LYS A 48 -7.43 0.36 4.20
CA LYS A 48 -6.50 0.32 3.07
C LYS A 48 -5.04 0.53 3.48
N ALA A 49 -4.78 1.42 4.43
CA ALA A 49 -3.46 1.71 4.97
C ALA A 49 -2.97 0.54 5.82
N ALA A 50 -3.86 -0.13 6.55
CA ALA A 50 -3.53 -1.37 7.24
C ALA A 50 -3.11 -2.46 6.23
N ALA A 51 -3.88 -2.66 5.16
CA ALA A 51 -3.51 -3.60 4.09
C ALA A 51 -2.19 -3.22 3.40
N ILE A 52 -1.97 -1.93 3.11
CA ILE A 52 -0.70 -1.45 2.54
C ILE A 52 0.46 -1.66 3.52
N SER A 53 0.24 -1.43 4.83
CA SER A 53 1.25 -1.71 5.85
C SER A 53 1.58 -3.19 5.90
N GLN A 54 0.57 -4.06 5.79
CA GLN A 54 0.76 -5.51 5.74
C GLN A 54 1.59 -5.93 4.53
N ILE A 55 1.38 -5.31 3.35
CA ILE A 55 2.22 -5.56 2.16
C ILE A 55 3.70 -5.30 2.48
N TRP A 56 4.02 -4.17 3.11
CA TRP A 56 5.41 -3.86 3.45
C TRP A 56 5.97 -4.74 4.57
N SER A 57 5.13 -5.16 5.53
CA SER A 57 5.54 -6.16 6.52
C SER A 57 5.89 -7.50 5.87
N LEU A 58 5.15 -7.94 4.84
CA LEU A 58 5.51 -9.14 4.08
C LEU A 58 6.87 -8.99 3.39
N VAL A 59 7.21 -7.81 2.86
CA VAL A 59 8.53 -7.56 2.26
C VAL A 59 9.64 -7.75 3.29
N ASP A 60 9.47 -7.21 4.49
CA ASP A 60 10.45 -7.33 5.58
C ASP A 60 10.55 -8.79 6.08
N GLU A 61 9.43 -9.49 6.21
CA GLU A 61 9.37 -10.89 6.68
C GLU A 61 9.93 -11.88 5.65
N CYS A 62 9.77 -11.59 4.36
CA CYS A 62 10.20 -12.41 3.23
C CYS A 62 11.40 -11.79 2.50
N ALA A 63 12.27 -11.09 3.21
CA ALA A 63 13.43 -10.41 2.62
C ALA A 63 14.58 -11.37 2.21
N GLU A 64 14.61 -12.57 2.80
CA GLU A 64 15.66 -13.55 2.58
C GLU A 64 15.20 -14.67 1.63
N VAL A 65 16.12 -15.17 0.81
CA VAL A 65 15.87 -16.34 -0.05
C VAL A 65 15.54 -17.56 0.82
N GLY A 66 14.51 -18.30 0.42
CA GLY A 66 14.05 -19.51 1.12
C GLY A 66 13.31 -19.21 2.42
N TRP A 67 12.64 -18.05 2.52
CA TRP A 67 11.81 -17.68 3.68
C TRP A 67 10.68 -18.69 3.99
N ASP A 68 10.27 -19.47 3.00
CA ASP A 68 9.29 -20.56 3.13
C ASP A 68 9.92 -21.92 3.50
N GLY A 69 11.24 -21.96 3.71
CA GLY A 69 12.02 -23.17 3.95
C GLY A 69 12.36 -23.96 2.69
N GLN A 70 12.13 -23.42 1.49
CA GLN A 70 12.51 -23.97 0.19
C GLN A 70 13.39 -22.97 -0.58
N GLU A 71 13.17 -22.80 -1.89
CA GLU A 71 13.92 -21.88 -2.77
C GLU A 71 13.10 -20.62 -3.10
N ALA A 72 12.19 -20.18 -2.22
CA ALA A 72 11.40 -18.98 -2.47
C ALA A 72 12.28 -17.74 -2.68
N GLU A 73 11.92 -16.92 -3.66
CA GLU A 73 12.54 -15.63 -3.89
C GLU A 73 12.04 -14.60 -2.87
N PRO A 74 12.87 -13.61 -2.50
CA PRO A 74 12.40 -12.47 -1.73
C PRO A 74 11.28 -11.74 -2.45
N ILE A 75 10.35 -11.16 -1.68
CA ILE A 75 9.29 -10.36 -2.30
C ILE A 75 9.90 -9.17 -3.03
N SER A 76 9.48 -8.99 -4.29
CA SER A 76 9.91 -7.85 -5.08
C SER A 76 9.32 -6.55 -4.54
N GLU A 77 10.16 -5.56 -4.25
CA GLU A 77 9.71 -4.21 -3.88
C GLU A 77 8.79 -3.60 -4.97
N VAL A 78 9.02 -3.94 -6.25
CA VAL A 78 8.18 -3.50 -7.36
C VAL A 78 6.79 -4.14 -7.29
N ALA A 79 6.73 -5.44 -6.97
CA ALA A 79 5.47 -6.14 -6.73
C ALA A 79 4.70 -5.54 -5.54
N ALA A 80 5.41 -5.26 -4.44
CA ALA A 80 4.84 -4.62 -3.25
C ALA A 80 4.28 -3.22 -3.55
N ALA A 81 5.02 -2.40 -4.29
CA ALA A 81 4.57 -1.07 -4.72
C ALA A 81 3.30 -1.16 -5.59
N LEU A 82 3.28 -2.06 -6.59
CA LEU A 82 2.13 -2.28 -7.46
C LEU A 82 0.91 -2.82 -6.69
N ALA A 83 1.12 -3.72 -5.73
CA ALA A 83 0.05 -4.22 -4.88
C ALA A 83 -0.53 -3.10 -4.00
N ALA A 84 0.34 -2.24 -3.43
CA ALA A 84 -0.10 -1.07 -2.67
C ALA A 84 -0.90 -0.09 -3.53
N ASP A 85 -0.47 0.18 -4.75
CA ASP A 85 -1.21 1.01 -5.72
C ASP A 85 -2.56 0.39 -6.10
N PHE A 86 -2.62 -0.94 -6.28
CA PHE A 86 -3.87 -1.65 -6.49
C PHE A 86 -4.84 -1.47 -5.32
N ILE A 87 -4.37 -1.62 -4.06
CA ILE A 87 -5.19 -1.39 -2.87
C ILE A 87 -5.68 0.08 -2.79
N ARG A 88 -4.83 1.05 -3.15
CA ARG A 88 -5.23 2.47 -3.23
C ARG A 88 -6.32 2.70 -4.27
N ALA A 89 -6.17 2.09 -5.46
CA ALA A 89 -7.11 2.19 -6.57
C ALA A 89 -8.43 1.43 -6.34
N LEU A 90 -8.47 0.46 -5.42
CA LEU A 90 -9.63 -0.39 -5.19
C LEU A 90 -10.89 0.43 -4.80
N PRO A 91 -12.04 0.29 -5.47
CA PRO A 91 -13.24 1.04 -5.11
C PRO A 91 -13.72 0.74 -3.68
N LYS A 92 -14.26 1.75 -2.98
CA LYS A 92 -14.66 1.66 -1.56
C LYS A 92 -15.67 0.55 -1.24
N HIS A 93 -16.50 0.17 -2.20
CA HIS A 93 -17.53 -0.87 -2.04
C HIS A 93 -17.01 -2.29 -2.29
N VAL A 94 -15.74 -2.44 -2.68
CA VAL A 94 -15.10 -3.74 -2.84
C VAL A 94 -14.37 -4.08 -1.55
N PRO A 95 -14.59 -5.27 -0.95
CA PRO A 95 -13.87 -5.67 0.25
C PRO A 95 -12.36 -5.73 0.00
N LEU A 96 -11.57 -5.55 1.05
CA LEU A 96 -10.13 -5.76 0.96
C LEU A 96 -9.82 -7.26 0.86
N PRO A 97 -8.77 -7.63 0.11
CA PRO A 97 -8.32 -9.02 0.00
C PRO A 97 -7.54 -9.46 1.24
N GLU A 98 -7.41 -10.78 1.40
CA GLU A 98 -6.33 -11.39 2.17
C GLU A 98 -5.04 -11.31 1.35
N LEU A 99 -3.92 -11.06 2.02
CA LEU A 99 -2.61 -10.87 1.39
C LEU A 99 -1.70 -12.04 1.76
N ALA A 100 -1.04 -12.64 0.77
CA ALA A 100 -0.02 -13.66 1.02
C ALA A 100 1.18 -13.50 0.07
N PRO A 101 2.40 -13.80 0.53
CA PRO A 101 3.58 -13.84 -0.31
C PRO A 101 3.57 -15.11 -1.19
N GLU A 102 3.99 -14.97 -2.45
CA GLU A 102 4.19 -16.10 -3.36
C GLU A 102 5.68 -16.44 -3.50
N PRO A 103 6.06 -17.71 -3.74
CA PRO A 103 7.46 -18.12 -3.83
C PRO A 103 8.27 -17.48 -4.96
N ASP A 104 7.62 -16.86 -5.95
CA ASP A 104 8.27 -16.19 -7.08
C ASP A 104 8.50 -14.68 -6.82
N GLY A 105 8.37 -14.25 -5.56
CA GLY A 105 8.53 -12.86 -5.15
C GLY A 105 7.33 -11.96 -5.49
N SER A 106 6.21 -12.55 -5.93
CA SER A 106 4.94 -11.84 -6.11
C SER A 106 4.09 -11.85 -4.83
N ILE A 107 2.97 -11.12 -4.85
CA ILE A 107 2.02 -11.05 -3.75
C ILE A 107 0.64 -11.44 -4.27
N SER A 108 -0.01 -12.40 -3.60
CA SER A 108 -1.40 -12.76 -3.86
C SER A 108 -2.35 -11.83 -3.11
N LEU A 109 -3.44 -11.49 -3.78
CA LEU A 109 -4.58 -10.77 -3.24
C LEU A 109 -5.81 -11.65 -3.41
N ASP A 110 -6.31 -12.17 -2.31
CA ASP A 110 -7.31 -13.22 -2.29
C ASP A 110 -8.64 -12.75 -1.69
N TRP A 111 -9.71 -12.87 -2.46
CA TRP A 111 -11.09 -12.66 -2.02
C TRP A 111 -11.76 -14.01 -1.87
N ILE A 112 -11.71 -14.55 -0.65
CA ILE A 112 -12.20 -15.89 -0.35
C ILE A 112 -13.57 -15.78 0.33
N ARG A 113 -14.60 -16.29 -0.33
CA ARG A 113 -15.96 -16.39 0.26
C ARG A 113 -16.20 -17.77 0.87
N SER A 114 -15.70 -18.82 0.23
CA SER A 114 -15.72 -20.20 0.71
C SER A 114 -14.71 -21.05 -0.07
N ARG A 115 -14.49 -22.30 0.32
CA ARG A 115 -13.62 -23.25 -0.41
C ARG A 115 -13.98 -23.48 -1.90
N HIS A 116 -15.19 -23.10 -2.32
CA HIS A 116 -15.65 -23.21 -3.71
C HIS A 116 -15.98 -21.86 -4.33
N ARG A 117 -15.66 -20.75 -3.64
CA ARG A 117 -15.90 -19.39 -4.12
C ARG A 117 -14.74 -18.50 -3.72
N LEU A 118 -13.83 -18.26 -4.64
CA LEU A 118 -12.69 -17.36 -4.43
C LEU A 118 -12.28 -16.67 -5.73
N PHE A 119 -11.72 -15.48 -5.57
CA PHE A 119 -11.03 -14.74 -6.62
C PHE A 119 -9.63 -14.47 -6.12
N SER A 120 -8.62 -14.85 -6.90
CA SER A 120 -7.21 -14.67 -6.54
C SER A 120 -6.53 -13.86 -7.63
N LEU A 121 -5.76 -12.86 -7.22
CA LEU A 121 -4.99 -11.99 -8.09
C LEU A 121 -3.52 -12.04 -7.64
N SER A 122 -2.63 -12.42 -8.54
CA SER A 122 -1.19 -12.38 -8.32
C SER A 122 -0.60 -11.09 -8.90
N VAL A 123 0.15 -10.37 -8.08
CA VAL A 123 0.84 -9.12 -8.44
C VAL A 123 2.34 -9.35 -8.37
N GLY A 124 2.97 -9.52 -9.53
CA GLY A 124 4.43 -9.58 -9.66
C GLY A 124 5.08 -8.24 -10.00
N ALA A 125 6.36 -8.25 -10.37
CA ALA A 125 7.15 -7.06 -10.69
C ALA A 125 6.78 -6.37 -12.03
N SER A 126 5.63 -6.68 -12.63
CA SER A 126 5.21 -6.12 -13.92
C SER A 126 3.78 -5.59 -13.83
N SER A 127 3.40 -4.69 -14.76
CA SER A 127 2.03 -4.17 -14.87
C SER A 127 0.98 -5.23 -15.27
N ARG A 128 1.36 -6.50 -15.38
CA ARG A 128 0.52 -7.61 -15.82
C ARG A 128 -0.04 -8.32 -14.58
N LEU A 129 -1.35 -8.22 -14.41
CA LEU A 129 -2.11 -8.82 -13.33
C LEU A 129 -2.67 -10.17 -13.77
N ALA A 130 -2.11 -11.26 -13.25
CA ALA A 130 -2.64 -12.60 -13.46
C ALA A 130 -3.70 -12.89 -12.40
N TYR A 131 -4.89 -13.33 -12.80
CA TYR A 131 -5.95 -13.63 -11.84
C TYR A 131 -6.73 -14.88 -12.23
N ALA A 132 -7.29 -15.53 -11.22
CA ALA A 132 -8.11 -16.71 -11.35
C ALA A 132 -9.36 -16.58 -10.47
N TRP A 133 -10.41 -17.30 -10.85
CA TRP A 133 -11.62 -17.39 -10.05
C TRP A 133 -12.16 -18.82 -10.01
N LEU A 134 -12.88 -19.08 -8.93
CA LEU A 134 -13.71 -20.25 -8.74
C LEU A 134 -15.05 -19.75 -8.19
N ASP A 135 -16.15 -20.15 -8.83
CA ASP A 135 -17.53 -19.94 -8.38
C ASP A 135 -18.35 -21.23 -8.60
N GLY A 136 -18.30 -22.11 -7.60
CA GLY A 136 -18.90 -23.44 -7.69
C GLY A 136 -18.16 -24.30 -8.72
N THR A 137 -18.83 -24.62 -9.83
CA THR A 137 -18.24 -25.34 -10.96
C THR A 137 -17.69 -24.42 -12.04
N ASP A 138 -18.06 -23.13 -12.02
CA ASP A 138 -17.47 -22.14 -12.93
C ASP A 138 -16.08 -21.76 -12.42
N ARG A 139 -15.10 -21.77 -13.32
CA ARG A 139 -13.72 -21.42 -12.99
C ARG A 139 -12.99 -20.93 -14.22
N GLY A 140 -11.99 -20.09 -14.01
CA GLY A 140 -11.16 -19.62 -15.09
C GLY A 140 -9.95 -18.84 -14.58
N HIS A 141 -9.15 -18.40 -15.53
CA HIS A 141 -8.03 -17.51 -15.30
C HIS A 141 -7.95 -16.54 -16.47
N ALA A 142 -7.40 -15.37 -16.22
CA ALA A 142 -7.17 -14.35 -17.22
C ALA A 142 -6.05 -13.43 -16.76
N VAL A 143 -5.68 -12.51 -17.64
CA VAL A 143 -4.67 -11.50 -17.40
C VAL A 143 -5.25 -10.15 -17.76
N ALA A 144 -5.02 -9.16 -16.92
CA ALA A 144 -5.29 -7.76 -17.22
C ALA A 144 -4.01 -6.94 -17.09
N ARG A 145 -4.00 -5.73 -17.67
CA ARG A 145 -2.96 -4.74 -17.44
C ARG A 145 -3.46 -3.73 -16.43
N PHE A 146 -2.62 -3.37 -15.47
CA PHE A 146 -2.87 -2.32 -14.49
C PHE A 146 -1.93 -1.15 -14.75
N ASP A 147 -2.46 0.06 -14.73
CA ASP A 147 -1.73 1.30 -15.01
C ASP A 147 -1.18 1.97 -13.73
N GLY A 148 -1.48 1.42 -12.55
CA GLY A 148 -1.11 2.00 -11.25
C GLY A 148 -2.20 2.87 -10.64
N GLU A 149 -3.25 3.21 -11.37
CA GLU A 149 -4.26 4.18 -10.94
C GLU A 149 -5.68 3.61 -10.95
N THR A 150 -6.01 2.79 -11.96
CA THR A 150 -7.37 2.31 -12.20
C THR A 150 -7.42 0.78 -12.25
N VAL A 151 -8.19 0.17 -11.34
CA VAL A 151 -8.38 -1.29 -11.36
C VAL A 151 -9.17 -1.69 -12.62
N PRO A 152 -8.68 -2.68 -13.40
CA PRO A 152 -9.37 -3.15 -14.59
C PRO A 152 -10.82 -3.60 -14.30
N PRO A 153 -11.82 -3.19 -15.11
CA PRO A 153 -13.23 -3.50 -14.85
C PRO A 153 -13.52 -4.99 -14.67
N GLY A 154 -12.90 -5.86 -15.48
CA GLY A 154 -13.09 -7.31 -15.40
C GLY A 154 -12.64 -7.92 -14.05
N ILE A 155 -11.64 -7.32 -13.39
CA ILE A 155 -11.21 -7.72 -12.05
C ILE A 155 -12.27 -7.30 -11.02
N ILE A 156 -12.76 -6.05 -11.09
CA ILE A 156 -13.84 -5.58 -10.19
C ILE A 156 -15.10 -6.43 -10.33
N GLU A 157 -15.50 -6.75 -11.56
CA GLU A 157 -16.64 -7.62 -11.83
C GLU A 157 -16.43 -9.05 -11.33
N GLY A 158 -15.22 -9.60 -11.51
CA GLY A 158 -14.84 -10.91 -10.99
C GLY A 158 -14.90 -11.00 -9.47
N ILE A 159 -14.32 -10.02 -8.77
CA ILE A 159 -14.38 -9.92 -7.31
C ILE A 159 -15.84 -9.79 -6.85
N LYS A 160 -16.61 -8.89 -7.46
CA LYS A 160 -18.03 -8.71 -7.12
C LYS A 160 -18.82 -10.01 -7.31
N ARG A 161 -18.61 -10.74 -8.41
CA ARG A 161 -19.29 -12.00 -8.69
C ARG A 161 -19.05 -13.01 -7.55
N VAL A 162 -17.78 -13.25 -7.20
CA VAL A 162 -17.39 -14.20 -6.15
C VAL A 162 -17.85 -13.75 -4.75
N MET A 163 -17.75 -12.45 -4.46
CA MET A 163 -18.07 -11.90 -3.13
C MET A 163 -19.57 -11.62 -2.95
N SER A 164 -20.34 -11.57 -4.03
CA SER A 164 -21.80 -11.46 -3.99
C SER A 164 -22.46 -12.81 -3.69
N TYR A 165 -23.68 -12.72 -3.14
CA TYR A 165 -24.56 -13.81 -2.69
C TYR A 165 -24.29 -14.41 -1.30
N GLY A 166 -25.05 -13.84 -0.35
CA GLY A 166 -25.58 -14.52 0.82
C GLY A 166 -27.12 -14.51 0.84
N ASN A 167 -27.79 -14.58 -0.32
CA ASN A 167 -29.26 -14.79 -0.37
C ASN A 167 -29.71 -15.34 -1.73
N ALA A 168 -29.56 -16.65 -1.94
CA ALA A 168 -30.24 -17.39 -3.01
C ALA A 168 -30.40 -18.85 -2.60
N ALA A 169 -31.12 -19.06 -1.48
CA ALA A 169 -31.75 -20.33 -1.14
C ALA A 169 -33.07 -20.05 -0.42
N VAL A 170 -33.94 -19.25 -1.04
CA VAL A 170 -35.38 -19.40 -0.86
C VAL A 170 -35.90 -19.79 -2.24
N GLY A 171 -35.90 -21.09 -2.51
CA GLY A 171 -36.71 -21.64 -3.59
C GLY A 171 -38.19 -21.45 -3.22
N PRO A 172 -39.07 -21.09 -4.17
CA PRO A 172 -40.50 -21.00 -3.90
C PRO A 172 -41.08 -22.41 -3.72
N LEU A 173 -41.80 -22.55 -2.59
CA LEU A 173 -42.84 -23.53 -2.20
C LEU A 173 -42.60 -25.02 -2.51
#